data_AF-A0A1X2H092-F1
#
_entry.id   AF-A0A1X2H092-F1
#
_cell.length_a   1.000
_cell.length_b   1.000
_cell.length_c   1.000
_cell.angle_alpha   90.00
_cell.angle_beta   90.00
_cell.angle_gamma   90.00
#
_symmetry.space_group_name_H-M   'P 1'
#
loop_
_entity.id
_entity.type
_entity.pdbx_description
1 polymer ?
#
loop_
_entity_poly.entity_id
_entity_poly.type
_entity_poly.pdbx_seq_one_letter_code
_entity_poly.pdbx_strand_id
1 'polypeptide(L)'
;MNTNSHGSGNTVAGGSVSGTDDGTVSSANSNRTPDFSLEASPKVRVDLHCAIDKAFCGRVAQALKDAAWEFTQVVNIKNDLVIQATYYSFCESKCANETFGWGAPSSQFTLPFEDGADLNYIYPQALAKQLAPYNNTSAWANHDIAIELNHDAYMNGVDYNQATQDGWNGTGVPPGGKYYFKGDPSIGPNQIDLEYIILHEILHGLGFISSWAAYFANEASPFRTLVDGIIDADELQLVTPSPYWYIKQQTGPIFVTGFQPTMIFDKFFNGNSNNNSSSQGQSLADVGFEMQNFCVQDSQSFILNFVDEFNRSNQSRIANRLWTSMQQDRSLRFHFPPPAVDNSTFNTNPYLNETYTSMFMLTSDTSMTSQVELSDRNFRLGMAISHVDAQYNSTPDFLMTDSYTTGQSLDSLVNDTYGSIGVIYFNATINGSVVQQTYKSPIGPGILRVLDSMGYSTVLSNTNYTTTGNVKSGKMPSVCDDKNNNHGMSQDTQTPSSSSGAAHSAVVATSLLGLLLVNYLVTCTFSSL
;
A
#
# COMPACT_ATOMS: atom_id res chain seq x y z
N MET A 1 11.37 -43.02 36.59
CA MET A 1 10.56 -43.02 37.84
C MET A 1 10.70 -41.62 38.41
N ASN A 2 9.76 -40.69 38.12
CA ASN A 2 8.55 -40.42 38.93
C ASN A 2 8.89 -40.35 40.44
N THR A 3 8.55 -39.32 41.22
CA THR A 3 7.55 -38.23 41.07
C THR A 3 7.63 -37.29 42.28
N ASN A 4 7.28 -36.02 42.04
CA ASN A 4 6.55 -35.05 42.90
C ASN A 4 7.03 -34.67 44.32
N SER A 5 7.22 -33.37 44.56
CA SER A 5 6.23 -32.57 45.33
C SER A 5 6.41 -31.04 45.20
N HIS A 6 5.27 -30.37 45.34
CA HIS A 6 4.84 -28.97 45.23
C HIS A 6 5.77 -27.76 45.52
N GLY A 7 5.46 -26.67 44.81
CA GLY A 7 5.77 -25.28 45.18
C GLY A 7 4.89 -24.27 44.43
N SER A 8 3.76 -23.94 45.05
CA SER A 8 2.89 -22.75 44.97
C SER A 8 3.28 -21.59 44.04
N GLY A 9 2.26 -21.12 43.30
CA GLY A 9 2.34 -20.06 42.31
C GLY A 9 2.51 -18.64 42.83
N ASN A 10 2.88 -17.77 41.88
CA ASN A 10 2.79 -16.33 41.99
C ASN A 10 2.37 -15.79 40.63
N THR A 11 1.15 -15.28 40.57
CA THR A 11 0.57 -14.51 39.45
C THR A 11 1.28 -13.16 39.35
N VAL A 12 1.91 -12.87 38.22
CA VAL A 12 2.39 -11.52 37.87
C VAL A 12 1.48 -10.95 36.78
N ALA A 13 1.05 -9.73 37.04
CA ALA A 13 0.01 -8.98 36.37
C ALA A 13 0.24 -8.79 34.87
N GLY A 14 -0.83 -8.96 34.11
CA GLY A 14 -0.91 -8.65 32.68
C GLY A 14 -0.85 -7.14 32.44
N GLY A 15 0.05 -6.74 31.55
CA GLY A 15 0.05 -5.44 30.91
C GLY A 15 -0.99 -5.41 29.81
N SER A 16 -1.88 -4.43 29.91
CA SER A 16 -2.97 -4.11 28.99
C SER A 16 -2.48 -3.74 27.58
N VAL A 17 -3.01 -4.41 26.56
CA VAL A 17 -2.84 -4.07 25.14
C VAL A 17 -3.85 -2.97 24.79
N SER A 18 -3.36 -1.78 24.45
CA SER A 18 -4.17 -0.66 23.97
C SER A 18 -4.37 -0.76 22.46
N GLY A 19 -5.62 -0.89 22.02
CA GLY A 19 -6.01 -0.88 20.62
C GLY A 19 -5.99 0.53 20.01
N THR A 20 -4.90 0.83 19.30
CA THR A 20 -4.82 1.80 18.21
C THR A 20 -3.73 1.28 17.26
N ASP A 21 -3.99 0.18 16.56
CA ASP A 21 -3.10 -0.33 15.52
C ASP A 21 -3.78 -0.22 14.16
N ASP A 22 -3.51 0.90 13.50
CA ASP A 22 -3.76 1.17 12.07
C ASP A 22 -2.77 0.40 11.17
N GLY A 23 -2.25 -0.75 11.64
CA GLY A 23 -1.08 -1.41 11.02
C GLY A 23 0.12 -0.49 10.85
N THR A 24 0.30 0.44 11.79
CA THR A 24 1.57 1.15 11.98
C THR A 24 2.44 0.30 12.87
N VAL A 25 3.73 0.14 12.52
CA VAL A 25 4.77 -0.48 13.36
C VAL A 25 4.52 -0.12 14.82
N SER A 26 4.35 -1.12 15.70
CA SER A 26 3.98 -0.93 17.11
C SER A 26 4.63 0.33 17.69
N SER A 27 3.84 1.22 18.28
CA SER A 27 4.30 2.51 18.82
C SER A 27 5.49 2.41 19.78
N ALA A 28 5.76 1.21 20.33
CA ALA A 28 6.95 0.89 21.12
C ALA A 28 8.26 0.92 20.33
N ASN A 29 8.27 0.54 19.04
CA ASN A 29 9.44 0.61 18.16
C ASN A 29 9.55 1.93 17.39
N SER A 30 8.44 2.61 17.09
CA SER A 30 8.48 3.86 16.32
C SER A 30 9.13 5.05 17.06
N ASN A 31 9.29 4.96 18.39
CA ASN A 31 9.99 5.97 19.22
C ASN A 31 11.41 5.56 19.62
N ARG A 32 11.89 4.38 19.23
CA ARG A 32 13.26 3.95 19.48
C ARG A 32 14.18 4.60 18.44
N THR A 33 15.38 5.03 18.85
CA THR A 33 16.40 5.46 17.87
C THR A 33 16.77 4.26 16.98
N PRO A 34 16.84 4.41 15.64
CA PRO A 34 17.22 3.32 14.76
C PRO A 34 18.66 2.86 15.04
N ASP A 35 18.89 1.56 14.90
CA ASP A 35 20.22 0.97 15.08
C ASP A 35 21.18 1.41 13.96
N PHE A 36 20.64 1.64 12.77
CA PHE A 36 21.32 2.22 11.62
C PHE A 36 20.43 3.27 10.95
N SER A 37 21.00 4.42 10.60
CA SER A 37 20.36 5.40 9.72
C SER A 37 21.36 5.77 8.64
N LEU A 38 20.99 5.53 7.38
CA LEU A 38 21.87 5.64 6.22
C LEU A 38 21.18 6.46 5.12
N GLU A 39 21.93 7.36 4.49
CA GLU A 39 21.47 8.08 3.30
C GLU A 39 21.67 7.19 2.07
N ALA A 40 20.58 6.79 1.41
CA ALA A 40 20.64 6.08 0.13
C ALA A 40 20.85 7.07 -1.02
N SER A 41 20.18 8.23 -0.96
CA SER A 41 20.40 9.39 -1.84
C SER A 41 20.13 10.69 -1.07
N PRO A 42 20.44 11.88 -1.63
CA PRO A 42 20.17 13.15 -0.94
C PRO A 42 18.70 13.39 -0.54
N LYS A 43 17.77 12.62 -1.11
CA LYS A 43 16.32 12.73 -0.89
C LYS A 43 15.71 11.47 -0.30
N VAL A 44 16.49 10.42 -0.06
CA VAL A 44 16.00 9.15 0.45
C VAL A 44 16.92 8.61 1.52
N ARG A 45 16.38 8.48 2.73
CA ARG A 45 17.05 7.92 3.90
C ARG A 45 16.40 6.60 4.27
N VAL A 46 17.23 5.66 4.74
CA VAL A 46 16.77 4.38 5.28
C VAL A 46 17.11 4.28 6.76
N ASP A 47 16.17 3.78 7.55
CA ASP A 47 16.31 3.52 8.97
C ASP A 47 16.08 2.04 9.24
N LEU A 48 16.98 1.39 9.99
CA LEU A 48 16.85 -0.01 10.38
C LEU A 48 16.77 -0.14 11.91
N HIS A 49 15.72 -0.81 12.38
CA HIS A 49 15.64 -1.38 13.71
C HIS A 49 15.93 -2.88 13.62
N CYS A 50 16.91 -3.39 14.36
CA CYS A 50 17.34 -4.78 14.23
C CYS A 50 17.43 -5.46 15.59
N ALA A 51 16.85 -6.66 15.69
CA ALA A 51 16.79 -7.44 16.93
C ALA A 51 17.85 -8.55 17.04
N ILE A 52 18.76 -8.67 16.07
CA ILE A 52 19.73 -9.78 15.97
C ILE A 52 21.10 -9.38 16.54
N ASP A 53 22.18 -9.43 15.76
CA ASP A 53 23.51 -8.98 16.16
C ASP A 53 24.00 -7.86 15.26
N LYS A 54 24.78 -6.93 15.82
CA LYS A 54 25.17 -5.70 15.13
C LYS A 54 25.94 -5.96 13.83
N ALA A 55 26.74 -7.02 13.74
CA ALA A 55 27.52 -7.30 12.54
C ALA A 55 26.61 -7.79 11.41
N PHE A 56 25.70 -8.73 11.70
CA PHE A 56 24.72 -9.21 10.74
C PHE A 56 23.75 -8.09 10.32
N CYS A 57 23.24 -7.32 11.29
CA CYS A 57 22.37 -6.17 11.01
C CYS A 57 23.05 -5.10 10.14
N GLY A 58 24.38 -4.95 10.22
CA GLY A 58 25.12 -4.05 9.33
C GLY A 58 25.04 -4.47 7.86
N ARG A 59 24.97 -5.77 7.59
CA ARG A 59 24.78 -6.31 6.22
C ARG A 59 23.37 -6.08 5.72
N VAL A 60 22.37 -6.28 6.57
CA VAL A 60 20.96 -5.96 6.28
C VAL A 60 20.79 -4.46 6.00
N ALA A 61 21.39 -3.59 6.81
CA ALA A 61 21.34 -2.15 6.61
C ALA A 61 21.97 -1.72 5.27
N GLN A 62 23.06 -2.38 4.88
CA GLN A 62 23.72 -2.11 3.60
C GLN A 62 22.84 -2.56 2.41
N ALA A 63 22.26 -3.77 2.45
CA ALA A 63 21.32 -4.23 1.43
C ALA A 63 20.09 -3.30 1.33
N LEU A 64 19.57 -2.84 2.46
CA LEU A 64 18.47 -1.87 2.49
C LEU A 64 18.82 -0.54 1.82
N LYS A 65 20.02 -0.03 2.11
CA LYS A 65 20.54 1.19 1.49
C LYS A 65 20.72 1.01 -0.03
N ASP A 66 21.27 -0.12 -0.46
CA ASP A 66 21.55 -0.39 -1.87
C ASP A 66 20.27 -0.58 -2.68
N ALA A 67 19.27 -1.31 -2.15
CA ALA A 67 17.94 -1.39 -2.74
C ALA A 67 17.25 -0.02 -2.84
N ALA A 68 17.29 0.79 -1.77
CA ALA A 68 16.73 2.15 -1.82
C ALA A 68 17.49 3.05 -2.81
N TRP A 69 18.79 2.83 -3.00
CA TRP A 69 19.58 3.53 -4.00
C TRP A 69 19.15 3.16 -5.43
N GLU A 70 18.95 1.87 -5.73
CA GLU A 70 18.42 1.39 -7.02
C GLU A 70 17.08 2.06 -7.37
N PHE A 71 16.17 2.14 -6.39
CA PHE A 71 14.90 2.86 -6.53
C PHE A 71 15.12 4.33 -6.94
N THR A 72 16.06 5.02 -6.30
CA THR A 72 16.34 6.45 -6.60
C THR A 72 16.98 6.68 -7.96
N GLN A 73 17.49 5.64 -8.62
CA GLN A 73 18.04 5.76 -9.97
C GLN A 73 16.95 5.84 -11.04
N VAL A 74 15.73 5.39 -10.75
CA VAL A 74 14.67 5.24 -11.74
C VAL A 74 13.39 6.01 -11.41
N VAL A 75 13.22 6.43 -10.16
CA VAL A 75 12.13 7.32 -9.71
C VAL A 75 12.71 8.65 -9.24
N ASN A 76 12.24 9.74 -9.83
CA ASN A 76 12.64 11.09 -9.42
C ASN A 76 11.92 11.45 -8.12
N ILE A 77 12.65 11.88 -7.10
CA ILE A 77 12.09 12.23 -5.79
C ILE A 77 12.13 13.75 -5.60
N LYS A 78 10.96 14.36 -5.40
CA LYS A 78 10.82 15.81 -5.17
C LYS A 78 10.94 16.14 -3.69
N ASN A 79 10.21 15.40 -2.87
CA ASN A 79 10.14 15.56 -1.42
C ASN A 79 10.77 14.36 -0.72
N ASP A 80 11.56 14.65 0.31
CA ASP A 80 12.37 13.68 1.04
C ASP A 80 11.54 12.46 1.48
N LEU A 81 12.08 11.27 1.30
CA LEU A 81 11.47 10.01 1.71
C LEU A 81 12.28 9.34 2.83
N VAL A 82 11.57 8.73 3.76
CA VAL A 82 12.14 7.91 4.83
C VAL A 82 11.55 6.50 4.74
N ILE A 83 12.41 5.51 4.54
CA ILE A 83 12.06 4.10 4.54
C ILE A 83 12.50 3.50 5.86
N GLN A 84 11.57 2.97 6.65
CA GLN A 84 11.84 2.33 7.93
C GLN A 84 11.70 0.82 7.79
N ALA A 85 12.77 0.09 8.09
CA ALA A 85 12.77 -1.37 8.13
C ALA A 85 12.94 -1.89 9.56
N THR A 86 12.31 -3.03 9.86
CA THR A 86 12.57 -3.81 11.07
C THR A 86 13.02 -5.22 10.70
N TYR A 87 14.15 -5.68 11.23
CA TYR A 87 14.69 -7.03 10.98
C TYR A 87 14.69 -7.85 12.28
N TYR A 88 13.88 -8.91 12.33
CA TYR A 88 13.66 -9.71 13.53
C TYR A 88 13.12 -11.11 13.20
N SER A 89 13.02 -12.00 14.20
CA SER A 89 12.40 -13.32 14.06
C SER A 89 10.87 -13.18 14.07
N PHE A 90 10.19 -13.60 13.00
CA PHE A 90 8.73 -13.60 12.97
C PHE A 90 8.15 -14.65 13.93
N CYS A 91 8.92 -15.67 14.30
CA CYS A 91 8.58 -16.68 15.30
C CYS A 91 8.52 -16.19 16.77
N GLU A 92 8.70 -14.89 17.05
CA GLU A 92 8.56 -14.35 18.41
C GLU A 92 7.14 -14.53 18.99
N SER A 93 6.09 -14.68 18.16
CA SER A 93 4.70 -14.91 18.60
C SER A 93 4.00 -16.08 17.88
N LYS A 94 3.98 -16.09 16.55
CA LYS A 94 3.51 -17.17 15.67
C LYS A 94 4.43 -17.20 14.46
N CYS A 95 4.93 -18.38 14.13
CA CYS A 95 5.90 -18.54 13.06
C CYS A 95 5.28 -18.33 11.67
N ALA A 96 5.79 -17.35 10.93
CA ALA A 96 5.54 -17.15 9.51
C ALA A 96 6.80 -17.49 8.69
N ASN A 97 7.20 -18.77 8.70
CA ASN A 97 8.47 -19.23 8.12
C ASN A 97 8.55 -19.12 6.59
N GLU A 98 7.41 -19.05 5.92
CA GLU A 98 7.31 -18.94 4.46
C GLU A 98 7.37 -17.49 3.97
N THR A 99 7.21 -16.52 4.88
CA THR A 99 7.29 -15.08 4.57
C THR A 99 8.73 -14.59 4.70
N PHE A 100 9.28 -13.99 3.64
CA PHE A 100 10.60 -13.34 3.68
C PHE A 100 10.57 -11.95 4.30
N GLY A 101 9.49 -11.23 4.04
CA GLY A 101 9.24 -9.90 4.55
C GLY A 101 7.86 -9.42 4.12
N TRP A 102 7.56 -8.19 4.48
CA TRP A 102 6.42 -7.45 3.94
C TRP A 102 6.76 -5.95 3.93
N GLY A 103 6.13 -5.22 3.03
CA GLY A 103 6.27 -3.77 2.91
C GLY A 103 4.92 -3.10 2.67
N ALA A 104 4.71 -1.92 3.23
CA ALA A 104 3.51 -1.14 2.93
C ALA A 104 3.73 0.36 3.16
N PRO A 105 2.82 1.20 2.64
CA PRO A 105 2.80 2.61 2.99
C PRO A 105 2.58 2.76 4.50
N SER A 106 3.38 3.58 5.16
CA SER A 106 3.25 3.83 6.61
C SER A 106 2.00 4.62 6.97
N SER A 107 1.49 5.38 6.00
CA SER A 107 0.22 6.09 6.07
C SER A 107 -0.32 6.30 4.66
N GLN A 108 -1.59 6.65 4.57
CA GLN A 108 -2.31 6.81 3.32
C GLN A 108 -3.26 8.02 3.42
N PHE A 109 -3.43 8.74 2.32
CA PHE A 109 -4.14 10.02 2.31
C PHE A 109 -5.04 10.16 1.10
N THR A 110 -6.27 10.61 1.35
CA THR A 110 -7.04 11.33 0.32
C THR A 110 -6.51 12.75 0.24
N LEU A 111 -6.09 13.18 -0.94
CA LEU A 111 -5.52 14.51 -1.15
C LEU A 111 -6.63 15.49 -1.53
N PRO A 112 -7.00 16.47 -0.68
CA PRO A 112 -8.15 17.35 -0.92
C PRO A 112 -7.85 18.51 -1.89
N PHE A 113 -6.81 18.40 -2.72
CA PHE A 113 -6.39 19.49 -3.60
C PHE A 113 -7.09 19.35 -4.94
N GLU A 114 -7.71 20.44 -5.40
CA GLU A 114 -8.34 20.44 -6.72
C GLU A 114 -7.32 20.19 -7.83
N ASP A 115 -6.04 20.54 -7.65
CA ASP A 115 -5.00 20.35 -8.66
C ASP A 115 -4.20 19.04 -8.48
N GLY A 116 -4.08 18.28 -9.57
CA GLY A 116 -3.17 17.13 -9.70
C GLY A 116 -3.70 15.78 -9.19
N ALA A 117 -4.27 15.70 -7.98
CA ALA A 117 -4.73 14.43 -7.42
C ALA A 117 -6.21 14.15 -7.74
N ASP A 118 -6.57 12.88 -7.88
CA ASP A 118 -7.96 12.45 -8.02
C ASP A 118 -8.55 12.24 -6.62
N LEU A 119 -9.58 13.03 -6.28
CA LEU A 119 -10.16 13.07 -4.93
C LEU A 119 -10.86 11.77 -4.52
N ASN A 120 -11.14 10.88 -5.47
CA ASN A 120 -11.85 9.63 -5.23
C ASN A 120 -10.95 8.48 -4.75
N TYR A 121 -9.63 8.69 -4.68
CA TYR A 121 -8.67 7.64 -4.39
C TYR A 121 -7.80 7.98 -3.18
N ILE A 122 -7.30 6.92 -2.55
CA ILE A 122 -6.32 6.98 -1.48
C ILE A 122 -4.92 6.83 -2.07
N TYR A 123 -4.01 7.70 -1.63
CA TYR A 123 -2.62 7.73 -2.06
C TYR A 123 -1.70 7.28 -0.92
N PRO A 124 -0.71 6.40 -1.18
CA PRO A 124 0.32 6.07 -0.20
C PRO A 124 1.12 7.31 0.16
N GLN A 125 1.56 7.46 1.42
CA GLN A 125 2.27 8.67 1.88
C GLN A 125 3.46 9.04 1.00
N ALA A 126 4.23 8.03 0.55
CA ALA A 126 5.38 8.22 -0.33
C ALA A 126 5.02 8.99 -1.61
N LEU A 127 3.89 8.65 -2.26
CA LEU A 127 3.36 9.36 -3.44
C LEU A 127 2.67 10.67 -3.05
N ALA A 128 1.86 10.64 -2.00
CA ALA A 128 1.08 11.78 -1.53
C ALA A 128 1.97 13.00 -1.28
N LYS A 129 3.15 12.80 -0.68
CA LYS A 129 4.16 13.84 -0.49
C LYS A 129 4.70 14.42 -1.79
N GLN A 130 4.81 13.64 -2.86
CA GLN A 130 5.31 14.16 -4.13
C GLN A 130 4.27 15.04 -4.84
N LEU A 131 3.00 14.63 -4.73
CA LEU A 131 1.84 15.31 -5.33
C LEU A 131 1.40 16.53 -4.54
N ALA A 132 1.62 16.55 -3.22
CA ALA A 132 1.22 17.66 -2.37
C ALA A 132 1.95 18.98 -2.78
N PRO A 133 1.26 20.13 -2.70
CA PRO A 133 1.85 21.43 -3.01
C PRO A 133 2.77 21.95 -1.90
N TYR A 134 2.82 21.28 -0.75
CA TYR A 134 3.66 21.62 0.40
C TYR A 134 4.61 20.48 0.75
N ASN A 135 5.75 20.86 1.31
CA ASN A 135 6.84 19.92 1.60
C ASN A 135 6.83 19.43 3.05
N ASN A 136 6.08 20.09 3.95
CA ASN A 136 6.05 19.74 5.37
C ASN A 136 4.69 19.98 6.00
N THR A 137 4.21 19.03 6.79
CA THR A 137 3.01 19.10 7.63
C THR A 137 3.16 18.12 8.78
N SER A 138 2.54 18.41 9.93
CA SER A 138 2.46 17.47 11.05
C SER A 138 1.52 16.29 10.79
N ALA A 139 0.83 16.27 9.65
CA ALA A 139 -0.05 15.16 9.26
C ALA A 139 0.72 13.95 8.73
N TRP A 140 1.97 14.13 8.27
CA TRP A 140 2.79 13.02 7.78
C TRP A 140 3.28 12.17 8.94
N ALA A 141 3.23 10.85 8.76
CA ALA A 141 3.93 9.91 9.62
C ALA A 141 5.44 10.14 9.53
N ASN A 142 6.17 9.72 10.56
CA ASN A 142 7.62 9.93 10.67
C ASN A 142 8.43 9.19 9.58
N HIS A 143 7.84 8.18 8.97
CA HIS A 143 8.38 7.44 7.84
C HIS A 143 7.28 7.25 6.79
N ASP A 144 7.68 7.03 5.54
CA ASP A 144 6.80 6.96 4.38
C ASP A 144 6.49 5.52 3.97
N ILE A 145 7.49 4.65 4.13
CA ILE A 145 7.43 3.22 3.82
C ILE A 145 7.86 2.46 5.08
N ALA A 146 7.08 1.46 5.45
CA ALA A 146 7.41 0.51 6.50
C ALA A 146 7.70 -0.85 5.88
N ILE A 147 8.79 -1.50 6.32
CA ILE A 147 9.19 -2.83 5.90
C ILE A 147 9.49 -3.67 7.14
N GLU A 148 9.10 -4.93 7.13
CA GLU A 148 9.61 -5.91 8.08
C GLU A 148 10.21 -7.10 7.34
N LEU A 149 11.33 -7.59 7.85
CA LEU A 149 12.12 -8.65 7.22
C LEU A 149 12.33 -9.77 8.22
N ASN A 150 12.08 -10.99 7.76
CA ASN A 150 12.07 -12.18 8.59
C ASN A 150 13.47 -12.79 8.73
N HIS A 151 13.99 -12.86 9.95
CA HIS A 151 15.24 -13.55 10.24
C HIS A 151 15.12 -15.08 10.19
N ASP A 152 13.94 -15.64 10.49
CA ASP A 152 13.77 -17.10 10.53
C ASP A 152 13.96 -17.71 9.14
N ALA A 153 13.53 -17.01 8.09
CA ALA A 153 13.75 -17.41 6.71
C ALA A 153 15.26 -17.53 6.39
N TYR A 154 16.12 -16.68 6.95
CA TYR A 154 17.58 -16.84 6.86
C TYR A 154 18.02 -18.15 7.53
N MET A 155 17.62 -18.33 8.79
CA MET A 155 18.04 -19.44 9.64
C MET A 155 17.58 -20.80 9.11
N ASN A 156 16.42 -20.85 8.45
CA ASN A 156 15.89 -22.05 7.82
C ASN A 156 16.74 -22.55 6.63
N GLY A 157 17.62 -21.70 6.08
CA GLY A 157 18.56 -22.07 5.03
C GLY A 157 19.93 -22.55 5.53
N VAL A 158 20.20 -22.51 6.84
CA VAL A 158 21.53 -22.77 7.39
C VAL A 158 21.81 -24.28 7.45
N ASP A 159 22.92 -24.71 6.84
CA ASP A 159 23.54 -26.00 7.13
C ASP A 159 24.56 -25.85 8.28
N TYR A 160 24.15 -26.25 9.49
CA TYR A 160 24.98 -26.14 10.69
C TYR A 160 26.25 -27.00 10.64
N ASN A 161 26.23 -28.13 9.93
CA ASN A 161 27.41 -28.98 9.79
C ASN A 161 28.44 -28.30 8.89
N GLN A 162 27.99 -27.74 7.76
CA GLN A 162 28.84 -26.98 6.85
C GLN A 162 29.36 -25.71 7.51
N ALA A 163 28.50 -24.93 8.19
CA ALA A 163 28.92 -23.74 8.92
C ALA A 163 30.03 -24.03 9.94
N THR A 164 29.91 -25.14 10.69
CA THR A 164 30.94 -25.57 11.66
C THR A 164 32.25 -25.97 10.95
N GLN A 165 32.17 -26.68 9.82
CA GLN A 165 33.34 -27.03 9.01
C GLN A 165 34.05 -25.79 8.46
N ASP A 166 33.29 -24.75 8.12
CA ASP A 166 33.81 -23.46 7.62
C ASP A 166 34.30 -22.53 8.75
N GLY A 167 34.32 -23.02 10.00
CA GLY A 167 34.92 -22.33 11.13
C GLY A 167 33.94 -21.52 12.00
N TRP A 168 32.63 -21.68 11.82
CA TRP A 168 31.67 -21.12 12.75
C TRP A 168 31.81 -21.78 14.13
N ASN A 169 31.96 -20.97 15.16
CA ASN A 169 32.27 -21.42 16.52
C ASN A 169 31.03 -21.69 17.39
N GLY A 170 29.83 -21.69 16.79
CA GLY A 170 28.56 -21.86 17.50
C GLY A 170 28.02 -20.59 18.16
N THR A 171 28.60 -19.41 17.88
CA THR A 171 28.13 -18.12 18.43
C THR A 171 27.84 -17.11 17.32
N GLY A 172 26.86 -16.23 17.55
CA GLY A 172 26.36 -15.30 16.54
C GLY A 172 25.54 -15.98 15.44
N VAL A 173 25.24 -15.24 14.36
CA VAL A 173 24.51 -15.78 13.22
C VAL A 173 25.44 -16.67 12.37
N PRO A 174 25.09 -17.96 12.14
CA PRO A 174 25.89 -18.86 11.31
C PRO A 174 25.90 -18.39 9.85
N PRO A 175 27.01 -18.59 9.10
CA PRO A 175 27.05 -18.30 7.67
C PRO A 175 26.20 -19.29 6.86
N GLY A 176 26.01 -18.99 5.58
CA GLY A 176 25.39 -19.93 4.63
C GLY A 176 23.87 -20.08 4.76
N GLY A 177 23.20 -19.17 5.47
CA GLY A 177 21.73 -19.10 5.50
C GLY A 177 21.11 -18.69 4.16
N LYS A 178 19.78 -18.55 4.15
CA LYS A 178 18.98 -18.36 2.92
C LYS A 178 19.20 -17.03 2.21
N TYR A 179 19.68 -16.00 2.91
CA TYR A 179 19.95 -14.70 2.30
C TYR A 179 21.39 -14.62 1.80
N TYR A 180 21.51 -14.25 0.53
CA TYR A 180 22.73 -13.76 -0.07
C TYR A 180 22.80 -12.25 0.10
N PHE A 181 23.99 -11.73 0.39
CA PHE A 181 24.25 -10.29 0.37
C PHE A 181 25.37 -9.99 -0.62
N LYS A 182 25.33 -8.81 -1.23
CA LYS A 182 26.39 -8.31 -2.09
C LYS A 182 27.76 -8.38 -1.39
N GLY A 183 28.73 -9.00 -2.07
CA GLY A 183 30.08 -9.23 -1.54
C GLY A 183 30.28 -10.61 -0.88
N ASP A 184 29.23 -11.41 -0.72
CA ASP A 184 29.39 -12.84 -0.44
C ASP A 184 30.10 -13.58 -1.58
N PRO A 185 30.59 -14.81 -1.34
CA PRO A 185 30.91 -15.75 -2.41
C PRO A 185 29.73 -15.97 -3.36
N SER A 186 29.95 -16.72 -4.45
CA SER A 186 28.88 -17.04 -5.41
C SER A 186 27.60 -17.50 -4.71
N ILE A 187 26.48 -16.87 -5.05
CA ILE A 187 25.17 -17.20 -4.51
C ILE A 187 24.88 -18.70 -4.67
N GLY A 188 24.46 -19.34 -3.58
CA GLY A 188 24.09 -20.76 -3.57
C GLY A 188 22.72 -20.99 -4.21
N PRO A 189 22.43 -22.20 -4.74
CA PRO A 189 21.22 -22.48 -5.53
C PRO A 189 19.89 -22.26 -4.78
N ASN A 190 19.91 -22.33 -3.45
CA ASN A 190 18.74 -22.12 -2.59
C ASN A 190 18.72 -20.74 -1.92
N GLN A 191 19.73 -19.91 -2.15
CA GLN A 191 19.79 -18.57 -1.59
C GLN A 191 19.02 -17.58 -2.46
N ILE A 192 18.54 -16.51 -1.82
CA ILE A 192 17.87 -15.39 -2.46
C ILE A 192 18.65 -14.13 -2.12
N ASP A 193 18.82 -13.25 -3.09
CA ASP A 193 19.43 -11.94 -2.88
C ASP A 193 18.54 -11.07 -1.99
N LEU A 194 19.05 -10.60 -0.85
CA LEU A 194 18.24 -9.79 0.07
C LEU A 194 17.88 -8.43 -0.54
N GLU A 195 18.71 -7.87 -1.44
CA GLU A 195 18.38 -6.63 -2.15
C GLU A 195 17.13 -6.81 -3.03
N TYR A 196 16.95 -8.01 -3.61
CA TYR A 196 15.75 -8.35 -4.39
C TYR A 196 14.49 -8.28 -3.50
N ILE A 197 14.51 -8.95 -2.34
CA ILE A 197 13.39 -8.93 -1.39
C ILE A 197 13.09 -7.50 -0.95
N ILE A 198 14.10 -6.75 -0.52
CA ILE A 198 13.88 -5.39 -0.02
C ILE A 198 13.31 -4.47 -1.10
N LEU A 199 13.80 -4.57 -2.33
CA LEU A 199 13.31 -3.74 -3.42
C LEU A 199 11.84 -4.05 -3.77
N HIS A 200 11.45 -5.32 -3.69
CA HIS A 200 10.05 -5.75 -3.78
C HIS A 200 9.19 -5.10 -2.68
N GLU A 201 9.63 -5.18 -1.43
CA GLU A 201 8.89 -4.57 -0.31
C GLU A 201 8.81 -3.03 -0.40
N ILE A 202 9.83 -2.38 -0.96
CA ILE A 202 9.79 -0.93 -1.26
C ILE A 202 8.67 -0.63 -2.25
N LEU A 203 8.44 -1.46 -3.28
CA LEU A 203 7.38 -1.23 -4.27
C LEU A 203 5.98 -1.35 -3.66
N HIS A 204 5.75 -2.32 -2.78
CA HIS A 204 4.52 -2.34 -1.98
C HIS A 204 4.38 -1.05 -1.15
N GLY A 205 5.46 -0.60 -0.52
CA GLY A 205 5.56 0.69 0.17
C GLY A 205 5.19 1.91 -0.66
N LEU A 206 5.56 1.90 -1.93
CA LEU A 206 5.25 2.95 -2.90
C LEU A 206 3.78 2.92 -3.36
N GLY A 207 3.04 1.86 -3.01
CA GLY A 207 1.62 1.71 -3.28
C GLY A 207 1.25 0.66 -4.29
N PHE A 208 2.12 -0.32 -4.58
CA PHE A 208 1.68 -1.59 -5.14
C PHE A 208 0.89 -2.35 -4.08
N ILE A 209 -0.32 -1.87 -3.79
CA ILE A 209 -1.22 -2.47 -2.82
C ILE A 209 -2.63 -2.11 -3.25
N SER A 210 -3.47 -3.13 -3.31
CA SER A 210 -4.88 -2.94 -3.63
C SER A 210 -5.68 -2.67 -2.35
N SER A 211 -6.78 -1.93 -2.48
CA SER A 211 -7.82 -1.94 -1.46
C SER A 211 -8.56 -3.27 -1.43
N TRP A 212 -8.58 -4.01 -2.54
CA TRP A 212 -9.35 -5.22 -2.67
C TRP A 212 -8.66 -6.38 -1.96
N ALA A 213 -9.42 -7.15 -1.20
CA ALA A 213 -8.91 -8.34 -0.54
C ALA A 213 -10.05 -9.24 -0.07
N ALA A 214 -9.67 -10.48 0.22
CA ALA A 214 -10.51 -11.50 0.83
C ALA A 214 -10.74 -11.25 2.33
N TYR A 215 -11.13 -10.03 2.74
CA TYR A 215 -11.15 -9.63 4.15
C TYR A 215 -11.93 -10.58 5.06
N PHE A 216 -13.05 -11.13 4.59
CA PHE A 216 -13.87 -12.02 5.40
C PHE A 216 -13.55 -13.51 5.17
N ALA A 217 -12.88 -13.87 4.07
CA ALA A 217 -12.54 -15.25 3.72
C ALA A 217 -11.14 -15.68 4.18
N ASN A 218 -10.14 -14.79 4.11
CA ASN A 218 -8.75 -15.15 4.36
C ASN A 218 -8.50 -15.42 5.86
N GLU A 219 -7.89 -16.57 6.16
CA GLU A 219 -7.66 -17.04 7.54
C GLU A 219 -6.74 -16.13 8.36
N ALA A 220 -5.83 -15.41 7.71
CA ALA A 220 -4.98 -14.44 8.40
C ALA A 220 -5.75 -13.18 8.83
N SER A 221 -7.01 -13.03 8.40
CA SER A 221 -7.81 -11.85 8.68
C SER A 221 -8.37 -11.78 10.09
N PRO A 222 -8.21 -10.64 10.78
CA PRO A 222 -8.96 -10.35 12.01
C PRO A 222 -10.47 -10.40 11.76
N PHE A 223 -10.95 -9.94 10.60
CA PHE A 223 -12.38 -10.01 10.27
C PHE A 223 -12.86 -11.45 10.12
N ARG A 224 -12.06 -12.33 9.49
CA ARG A 224 -12.36 -13.77 9.43
C ARG A 224 -12.45 -14.36 10.82
N THR A 225 -11.48 -14.08 11.69
CA THR A 225 -11.43 -14.60 13.07
C THR A 225 -12.70 -14.26 13.87
N LEU A 226 -13.31 -13.10 13.63
CA LEU A 226 -14.49 -12.63 14.35
C LEU A 226 -15.80 -13.29 13.93
N VAL A 227 -15.85 -13.85 12.71
CA VAL A 227 -17.05 -14.45 12.12
C VAL A 227 -16.93 -15.96 11.95
N ASP A 228 -15.74 -16.52 12.20
CA ASP A 228 -15.44 -17.93 12.03
C ASP A 228 -16.33 -18.83 12.90
N GLY A 229 -16.87 -19.90 12.30
CA GLY A 229 -17.80 -20.82 12.95
C GLY A 229 -19.20 -20.25 13.24
N ILE A 230 -19.46 -18.99 12.91
CA ILE A 230 -20.78 -18.34 13.05
C ILE A 230 -21.44 -18.17 11.68
N ILE A 231 -20.67 -17.75 10.68
CA ILE A 231 -21.12 -17.57 9.30
C ILE A 231 -20.52 -18.68 8.43
N ASP A 232 -21.32 -19.24 7.53
CA ASP A 232 -20.87 -20.30 6.63
C ASP A 232 -19.72 -19.81 5.74
N ALA A 233 -18.69 -20.64 5.56
CA ALA A 233 -17.47 -20.23 4.86
C ALA A 233 -17.74 -19.79 3.41
N ASP A 234 -18.74 -20.39 2.74
CA ASP A 234 -19.15 -20.04 1.39
C ASP A 234 -19.76 -18.62 1.31
N GLU A 235 -20.35 -18.13 2.41
CA GLU A 235 -20.88 -16.77 2.48
C GLU A 235 -19.78 -15.70 2.67
N LEU A 236 -18.55 -16.13 2.95
CA LEU A 236 -17.41 -15.25 3.19
C LEU A 236 -16.47 -15.18 1.97
N GLN A 237 -16.70 -15.99 0.94
CA GLN A 237 -15.94 -16.08 -0.31
C GLN A 237 -16.21 -14.88 -1.24
N LEU A 238 -15.82 -13.69 -0.79
CA LEU A 238 -15.99 -12.43 -1.50
C LEU A 238 -14.72 -11.57 -1.38
N VAL A 239 -14.38 -10.89 -2.47
CA VAL A 239 -13.33 -9.86 -2.47
C VAL A 239 -14.01 -8.50 -2.39
N THR A 240 -13.63 -7.69 -1.42
CA THR A 240 -14.16 -6.33 -1.24
C THR A 240 -13.03 -5.33 -1.05
N PRO A 241 -13.25 -4.04 -1.27
CA PRO A 241 -12.34 -3.01 -0.81
C PRO A 241 -12.20 -3.04 0.72
N SER A 242 -11.24 -2.28 1.24
CA SER A 242 -11.01 -2.12 2.67
C SER A 242 -12.31 -1.76 3.41
N PRO A 243 -12.73 -2.54 4.43
CA PRO A 243 -13.90 -2.19 5.23
C PRO A 243 -13.67 -0.89 6.00
N TYR A 244 -14.71 -0.06 6.13
CA TYR A 244 -14.70 1.01 7.13
C TYR A 244 -15.18 0.43 8.46
N TRP A 245 -14.32 0.46 9.47
CA TRP A 245 -14.61 -0.16 10.76
C TRP A 245 -14.14 0.67 11.95
N TYR A 246 -14.73 0.41 13.11
CA TYR A 246 -14.37 1.06 14.37
C TYR A 246 -14.72 0.18 15.58
N ILE A 247 -14.14 0.52 16.73
CA ILE A 247 -14.47 -0.06 18.05
C ILE A 247 -14.93 1.09 18.95
N LYS A 248 -16.10 0.97 19.58
CA LYS A 248 -16.70 2.06 20.40
C LYS A 248 -15.92 2.38 21.68
N GLN A 249 -15.11 1.45 22.16
CA GLN A 249 -14.33 1.55 23.40
C GLN A 249 -12.92 0.99 23.14
N GLN A 250 -11.97 1.18 24.07
CA GLN A 250 -10.59 0.69 23.91
C GLN A 250 -10.48 -0.82 23.68
N THR A 251 -11.51 -1.57 24.09
CA THR A 251 -11.72 -2.98 23.79
C THR A 251 -13.21 -3.20 23.56
N GLY A 252 -13.61 -4.06 22.63
CA GLY A 252 -15.03 -4.34 22.42
C GLY A 252 -15.35 -4.94 21.05
N PRO A 253 -16.65 -5.08 20.74
CA PRO A 253 -17.07 -5.58 19.44
C PRO A 253 -16.67 -4.62 18.32
N ILE A 254 -16.33 -5.20 17.17
CA ILE A 254 -16.03 -4.47 15.95
C ILE A 254 -17.34 -4.13 15.23
N PHE A 255 -17.40 -2.89 14.76
CA PHE A 255 -18.46 -2.40 13.91
C PHE A 255 -17.91 -2.08 12.53
N VAL A 256 -18.60 -2.51 11.48
CA VAL A 256 -18.31 -2.22 10.08
C VAL A 256 -19.52 -1.48 9.51
N THR A 257 -19.31 -0.32 8.90
CA THR A 257 -20.43 0.51 8.40
C THR A 257 -20.50 0.55 6.88
N GLY A 258 -19.49 0.07 6.18
CA GLY A 258 -19.37 0.14 4.73
C GLY A 258 -17.94 -0.13 4.30
N PHE A 259 -17.54 0.47 3.17
CA PHE A 259 -16.22 0.29 2.58
C PHE A 259 -15.53 1.64 2.39
N GLN A 260 -14.20 1.65 2.52
CA GLN A 260 -13.36 2.81 2.31
C GLN A 260 -13.18 3.11 0.81
N PRO A 261 -12.76 4.34 0.46
CA PRO A 261 -12.33 4.65 -0.89
C PRO A 261 -11.17 3.75 -1.36
N THR A 262 -11.11 3.54 -2.66
CA THR A 262 -10.16 2.62 -3.28
C THR A 262 -8.75 3.24 -3.38
N MET A 263 -7.69 2.43 -3.27
CA MET A 263 -6.31 2.86 -3.51
C MET A 263 -6.13 3.31 -4.97
N ILE A 264 -5.26 4.30 -5.18
CA ILE A 264 -4.94 4.81 -6.53
C ILE A 264 -4.42 3.71 -7.48
N PHE A 265 -3.80 2.67 -6.93
CA PHE A 265 -3.35 1.50 -7.67
C PHE A 265 -4.50 0.81 -8.43
N ASP A 266 -5.66 0.70 -7.81
CA ASP A 266 -6.83 -0.01 -8.36
C ASP A 266 -7.57 0.78 -9.44
N LYS A 267 -7.27 2.08 -9.58
CA LYS A 267 -7.85 2.96 -10.61
C LYS A 267 -7.70 2.38 -12.01
N PHE A 268 -6.65 1.60 -12.23
CA PHE A 268 -6.24 1.12 -13.55
C PHE A 268 -6.55 -0.36 -13.77
N PHE A 269 -7.23 -1.01 -12.83
CA PHE A 269 -7.55 -2.42 -12.95
C PHE A 269 -8.87 -2.68 -13.68
N ASN A 270 -8.78 -3.55 -14.69
CA ASN A 270 -9.93 -4.03 -15.42
C ASN A 270 -9.96 -5.56 -15.36
N GLY A 271 -11.12 -6.11 -14.98
CA GLY A 271 -11.41 -7.53 -15.13
C GLY A 271 -11.43 -7.93 -16.61
N ASN A 272 -11.04 -9.16 -16.92
CA ASN A 272 -11.08 -9.71 -18.26
C ASN A 272 -12.30 -10.61 -18.40
N SER A 273 -13.27 -10.22 -19.25
CA SER A 273 -14.42 -11.07 -19.55
C SER A 273 -14.04 -12.08 -20.62
N ASN A 274 -13.80 -13.34 -20.25
CA ASN A 274 -13.53 -14.42 -21.20
C ASN A 274 -14.77 -14.84 -22.01
N ASN A 275 -15.94 -14.20 -21.83
CA ASN A 275 -17.18 -14.54 -22.53
C ASN A 275 -17.69 -13.39 -23.42
N ASN A 276 -17.55 -13.61 -24.74
CA ASN A 276 -18.21 -12.95 -25.88
C ASN A 276 -18.16 -11.42 -25.98
N SER A 277 -17.27 -10.95 -26.88
CA SER A 277 -17.43 -9.93 -27.94
C SER A 277 -18.16 -8.59 -27.73
N SER A 278 -18.66 -8.23 -26.54
CA SER A 278 -19.18 -6.88 -26.26
C SER A 278 -19.14 -6.43 -24.80
N SER A 279 -18.66 -7.26 -23.86
CA SER A 279 -18.47 -6.82 -22.47
C SER A 279 -17.08 -6.19 -22.31
N GLN A 280 -17.03 -4.86 -22.24
CA GLN A 280 -15.87 -4.19 -21.65
C GLN A 280 -15.60 -4.82 -20.28
N GLY A 281 -14.33 -5.13 -20.03
CA GLY A 281 -13.88 -5.61 -18.73
C GLY A 281 -14.36 -4.71 -17.60
N GLN A 282 -14.82 -5.29 -16.49
CA GLN A 282 -15.33 -4.50 -15.36
C GLN A 282 -14.16 -3.77 -14.67
N SER A 283 -14.21 -2.44 -14.64
CA SER A 283 -13.26 -1.60 -13.90
C SER A 283 -13.41 -1.84 -12.39
N LEU A 284 -12.32 -2.16 -11.70
CA LEU A 284 -12.32 -2.32 -10.24
C LEU A 284 -12.60 -0.99 -9.54
N ALA A 285 -12.23 0.14 -10.14
CA ALA A 285 -12.62 1.44 -9.62
C ALA A 285 -14.15 1.61 -9.63
N ASP A 286 -14.80 1.28 -10.74
CA ASP A 286 -16.26 1.38 -10.87
C ASP A 286 -16.95 0.46 -9.87
N VAL A 287 -16.44 -0.76 -9.69
CA VAL A 287 -16.93 -1.66 -8.63
C VAL A 287 -16.74 -1.04 -7.26
N GLY A 288 -15.59 -0.43 -7.01
CA GLY A 288 -15.26 0.19 -5.73
C GLY A 288 -16.23 1.31 -5.38
N PHE A 289 -16.62 2.12 -6.37
CA PHE A 289 -17.64 3.16 -6.18
C PHE A 289 -19.03 2.56 -5.88
N GLU A 290 -19.41 1.46 -6.55
CA GLU A 290 -20.66 0.76 -6.24
C GLU A 290 -20.65 0.15 -4.82
N MET A 291 -19.50 -0.36 -4.38
CA MET A 291 -19.31 -0.88 -3.03
C MET A 291 -19.46 0.22 -1.96
N GLN A 292 -18.90 1.40 -2.21
CA GLN A 292 -18.99 2.55 -1.30
C GLN A 292 -20.43 3.10 -1.12
N ASN A 293 -21.37 2.71 -1.99
CA ASN A 293 -22.80 3.02 -1.82
C ASN A 293 -23.50 2.11 -0.80
N PHE A 294 -22.86 1.03 -0.35
CA PHE A 294 -23.41 0.16 0.70
C PHE A 294 -23.00 0.67 2.09
N CYS A 295 -24.00 1.10 2.86
CA CYS A 295 -23.80 1.68 4.19
C CYS A 295 -24.84 1.17 5.19
N VAL A 296 -24.40 0.80 6.40
CA VAL A 296 -25.27 0.44 7.53
C VAL A 296 -24.88 1.20 8.80
N GLN A 297 -25.81 1.36 9.73
CA GLN A 297 -25.60 2.14 10.96
C GLN A 297 -26.10 1.37 12.19
N ASP A 298 -25.83 1.91 13.38
CA ASP A 298 -26.33 1.41 14.66
C ASP A 298 -26.10 -0.10 14.86
N SER A 299 -27.13 -0.86 15.21
CA SER A 299 -27.04 -2.30 15.43
C SER A 299 -26.69 -3.09 14.17
N GLN A 300 -27.04 -2.59 12.98
CA GLN A 300 -26.68 -3.24 11.72
C GLN A 300 -25.19 -3.14 11.43
N SER A 301 -24.50 -2.15 11.99
CA SER A 301 -23.05 -2.03 11.85
C SER A 301 -22.26 -3.03 12.68
N PHE A 302 -22.88 -3.76 13.62
CA PHE A 302 -22.18 -4.85 14.31
C PHE A 302 -21.76 -5.92 13.30
N ILE A 303 -20.50 -6.38 13.33
CA ILE A 303 -19.89 -7.17 12.24
C ILE A 303 -20.75 -8.35 11.74
N LEU A 304 -21.40 -9.10 12.63
CA LEU A 304 -22.27 -10.23 12.22
C LEU A 304 -23.50 -9.75 11.45
N ASN A 305 -24.13 -8.68 11.91
CA ASN A 305 -25.28 -8.08 11.23
C ASN A 305 -24.84 -7.40 9.93
N PHE A 306 -23.66 -6.79 9.90
CA PHE A 306 -23.11 -6.20 8.68
C PHE A 306 -22.96 -7.24 7.58
N VAL A 307 -22.37 -8.41 7.89
CA VAL A 307 -22.16 -9.48 6.89
C VAL A 307 -23.51 -10.01 6.38
N ASP A 308 -24.49 -10.23 7.26
CA ASP A 308 -25.84 -10.66 6.86
C ASP A 308 -26.54 -9.63 5.96
N GLU A 309 -26.50 -8.34 6.32
CA GLU A 309 -27.05 -7.25 5.51
C GLU A 309 -26.32 -7.11 4.17
N PHE A 310 -24.98 -7.24 4.18
CA PHE A 310 -24.17 -7.16 2.98
C PHE A 310 -24.47 -8.32 2.03
N ASN A 311 -24.59 -9.55 2.53
CA ASN A 311 -24.91 -10.73 1.72
C ASN A 311 -26.27 -10.65 1.02
N ARG A 312 -27.23 -9.90 1.58
CA ARG A 312 -28.53 -9.63 0.95
C ARG A 312 -28.50 -8.53 -0.11
N SER A 313 -27.42 -7.74 -0.17
CA SER A 313 -27.29 -6.59 -1.06
C SER A 313 -26.95 -6.99 -2.50
N ASN A 314 -27.15 -6.06 -3.43
CA ASN A 314 -26.67 -6.22 -4.81
C ASN A 314 -25.13 -6.15 -4.87
N GLN A 315 -24.51 -5.37 -3.99
CA GLN A 315 -23.08 -5.19 -3.91
C GLN A 315 -22.35 -6.49 -3.59
N SER A 316 -22.89 -7.32 -2.68
CA SER A 316 -22.34 -8.66 -2.41
C SER A 316 -22.36 -9.56 -3.65
N ARG A 317 -23.40 -9.47 -4.50
CA ARG A 317 -23.42 -10.22 -5.77
C ARG A 317 -22.31 -9.79 -6.72
N ILE A 318 -21.96 -8.50 -6.71
CA ILE A 318 -20.87 -7.97 -7.53
C ILE A 318 -19.52 -8.45 -6.96
N ALA A 319 -19.32 -8.37 -5.64
CA ALA A 319 -18.13 -8.88 -4.96
C ALA A 319 -17.92 -10.39 -5.20
N ASN A 320 -18.97 -11.20 -5.13
CA ASN A 320 -18.93 -12.63 -5.42
C ASN A 320 -18.55 -12.95 -6.89
N ARG A 321 -19.05 -12.15 -7.84
CA ARG A 321 -18.64 -12.29 -9.26
C ARG A 321 -17.18 -11.96 -9.45
N LEU A 322 -16.70 -10.89 -8.80
CA LEU A 322 -15.29 -10.53 -8.84
C LEU A 322 -14.43 -11.64 -8.22
N TRP A 323 -14.80 -12.17 -7.06
CA TRP A 323 -14.15 -13.33 -6.43
C TRP A 323 -14.05 -14.53 -7.38
N THR A 324 -15.18 -14.92 -7.98
CA THR A 324 -15.23 -16.04 -8.94
C THR A 324 -14.35 -15.79 -10.15
N SER A 325 -14.28 -14.55 -10.62
CA SER A 325 -13.41 -14.16 -11.73
C SER A 325 -11.94 -14.25 -11.34
N MET A 326 -11.55 -13.70 -10.19
CA MET A 326 -10.16 -13.60 -9.71
C MET A 326 -9.52 -14.95 -9.34
N GLN A 327 -10.34 -15.99 -9.17
CA GLN A 327 -9.84 -17.36 -9.05
C GLN A 327 -9.35 -17.95 -10.39
N GLN A 328 -9.63 -17.30 -11.52
CA GLN A 328 -9.17 -17.75 -12.83
C GLN A 328 -7.86 -17.04 -13.20
N ASP A 329 -6.93 -17.79 -13.77
CA ASP A 329 -5.66 -17.23 -14.26
C ASP A 329 -5.90 -16.08 -15.24
N ARG A 330 -5.13 -15.01 -15.06
CA ARG A 330 -5.08 -13.83 -15.94
C ARG A 330 -6.44 -13.15 -16.11
N SER A 331 -7.27 -13.19 -15.08
CA SER A 331 -8.58 -12.55 -15.09
C SER A 331 -8.53 -11.06 -14.78
N LEU A 332 -7.41 -10.56 -14.24
CA LEU A 332 -7.21 -9.15 -13.89
C LEU A 332 -6.02 -8.60 -14.67
N ARG A 333 -6.16 -7.38 -15.18
CA ARG A 333 -5.06 -6.65 -15.83
C ARG A 333 -5.01 -5.19 -15.39
N PHE A 334 -3.80 -4.70 -15.19
CA PHE A 334 -3.50 -3.28 -15.09
C PHE A 334 -3.51 -2.69 -16.51
N HIS A 335 -4.39 -1.73 -16.77
CA HIS A 335 -4.47 -1.02 -18.03
C HIS A 335 -3.77 0.33 -17.94
N PHE A 336 -2.73 0.53 -18.75
CA PHE A 336 -1.98 1.76 -18.70
C PHE A 336 -2.69 2.89 -19.46
N PRO A 337 -2.90 4.07 -18.84
CA PRO A 337 -3.28 5.26 -19.59
C PRO A 337 -2.14 5.65 -20.55
N PRO A 338 -2.40 6.48 -21.58
CA PRO A 338 -1.33 7.09 -22.37
C PRO A 338 -0.32 7.84 -21.48
N PRO A 339 0.98 7.88 -21.81
CA PRO A 339 1.95 8.61 -20.98
C PRO A 339 1.58 10.09 -20.91
N ALA A 340 1.79 10.72 -19.75
CA ALA A 340 1.42 12.11 -19.54
C ALA A 340 2.20 13.11 -20.44
N VAL A 341 3.31 12.68 -21.04
CA VAL A 341 4.11 13.47 -21.97
C VAL A 341 4.33 12.73 -23.29
N ASP A 342 4.13 13.44 -24.41
CA ASP A 342 4.20 12.86 -25.75
C ASP A 342 5.58 12.25 -26.06
N ASN A 343 6.65 12.87 -25.56
CA ASN A 343 8.03 12.45 -25.79
C ASN A 343 8.54 11.37 -24.80
N SER A 344 7.65 10.74 -24.03
CA SER A 344 7.98 9.61 -23.17
C SER A 344 8.68 8.49 -23.95
N THR A 345 9.63 7.79 -23.31
CA THR A 345 10.26 6.59 -23.88
C THR A 345 9.22 5.51 -24.19
N PHE A 346 8.13 5.42 -23.42
CA PHE A 346 7.04 4.49 -23.69
C PHE A 346 6.33 4.75 -25.03
N ASN A 347 6.25 6.00 -25.48
CA ASN A 347 5.68 6.34 -26.79
C ASN A 347 6.68 6.16 -27.93
N THR A 348 7.95 6.50 -27.67
CA THR A 348 8.98 6.62 -28.72
C THR A 348 9.76 5.33 -28.96
N ASN A 349 9.82 4.42 -27.98
CA ASN A 349 10.40 3.09 -28.14
C ASN A 349 9.33 2.09 -28.62
N PRO A 350 9.49 1.46 -29.81
CA PRO A 350 8.49 0.54 -30.35
C PRO A 350 8.19 -0.67 -29.45
N TYR A 351 9.21 -1.25 -28.82
CA TYR A 351 9.04 -2.38 -27.92
C TYR A 351 8.21 -2.01 -26.70
N LEU A 352 8.49 -0.84 -26.08
CA LEU A 352 7.74 -0.41 -24.90
C LEU A 352 6.28 -0.04 -25.24
N ASN A 353 6.08 0.64 -26.37
CA ASN A 353 4.76 1.06 -26.83
C ASN A 353 3.83 -0.14 -27.09
N GLU A 354 4.37 -1.23 -27.63
CA GLU A 354 3.60 -2.46 -27.85
C GLU A 354 3.42 -3.27 -26.56
N THR A 355 4.49 -3.46 -25.79
CA THR A 355 4.52 -4.40 -24.66
C THR A 355 3.78 -3.87 -23.43
N TYR A 356 3.89 -2.58 -23.12
CA TYR A 356 3.36 -1.99 -21.89
C TYR A 356 2.10 -1.17 -22.13
N THR A 357 1.13 -1.79 -22.83
CA THR A 357 -0.26 -1.32 -22.93
C THR A 357 -1.15 -1.89 -21.83
N SER A 358 -0.78 -3.06 -21.30
CA SER A 358 -1.35 -3.63 -20.08
C SER A 358 -0.42 -4.68 -19.47
N MET A 359 -0.59 -4.97 -18.18
CA MET A 359 0.05 -6.11 -17.52
C MET A 359 -0.99 -6.97 -16.82
N PHE A 360 -0.80 -8.29 -16.82
CA PHE A 360 -1.68 -9.19 -16.06
C PHE A 360 -1.26 -9.23 -14.61
N MET A 361 -2.26 -9.17 -13.73
CA MET A 361 -2.05 -9.38 -12.30
C MET A 361 -2.16 -10.85 -11.98
N LEU A 362 -1.44 -11.28 -10.96
CA LEU A 362 -1.59 -12.60 -10.40
C LEU A 362 -3.03 -12.79 -9.93
N THR A 363 -3.69 -13.79 -10.49
CA THR A 363 -5.07 -14.14 -10.19
C THR A 363 -5.14 -15.65 -10.13
N SER A 364 -5.49 -16.16 -8.95
CA SER A 364 -5.70 -17.57 -8.68
C SER A 364 -6.36 -17.71 -7.31
N ASP A 365 -6.93 -18.88 -7.04
CA ASP A 365 -7.47 -19.21 -5.71
C ASP A 365 -6.39 -19.13 -4.62
N THR A 366 -5.16 -19.57 -4.94
CA THR A 366 -4.03 -19.53 -4.00
C THR A 366 -3.59 -18.10 -3.70
N SER A 367 -3.63 -17.18 -4.67
CA SER A 367 -3.31 -15.77 -4.46
C SER A 367 -4.30 -15.11 -3.50
N MET A 368 -5.60 -15.40 -3.59
CA MET A 368 -6.61 -14.78 -2.69
C MET A 368 -6.53 -15.27 -1.25
N THR A 369 -6.03 -16.49 -1.04
CA THR A 369 -5.98 -17.17 0.25
C THR A 369 -4.58 -17.28 0.84
N SER A 370 -3.56 -16.76 0.14
CA SER A 370 -2.16 -16.82 0.55
C SER A 370 -1.93 -16.19 1.92
N GLN A 371 -1.00 -16.78 2.67
CA GLN A 371 -0.47 -16.26 3.93
C GLN A 371 0.96 -15.70 3.78
N VAL A 372 1.48 -15.66 2.55
CA VAL A 372 2.80 -15.09 2.23
C VAL A 372 2.73 -13.55 2.36
N GLU A 373 3.87 -12.93 2.70
CA GLU A 373 3.98 -11.47 2.93
C GLU A 373 3.12 -10.96 4.10
N LEU A 374 2.81 -11.82 5.07
CA LEU A 374 2.13 -11.42 6.29
C LEU A 374 3.05 -11.59 7.51
N SER A 375 2.85 -10.72 8.49
CA SER A 375 3.41 -10.85 9.83
C SER A 375 2.28 -10.87 10.87
N ASP A 376 2.54 -11.41 12.05
CA ASP A 376 1.57 -11.41 13.15
C ASP A 376 1.10 -10.03 13.60
N ARG A 377 1.95 -9.03 13.38
CA ARG A 377 1.73 -7.67 13.87
C ARG A 377 1.02 -6.81 12.84
N ASN A 378 1.20 -7.10 11.55
CA ASN A 378 0.74 -6.24 10.49
C ASN A 378 0.00 -7.02 9.41
N PHE A 379 -1.22 -6.56 9.17
CA PHE A 379 -2.17 -7.22 8.29
C PHE A 379 -2.53 -6.30 7.12
N ARG A 380 -2.13 -6.71 5.91
CA ARG A 380 -2.29 -5.95 4.65
C ARG A 380 -2.64 -6.90 3.49
N LEU A 381 -3.81 -7.54 3.53
CA LEU A 381 -4.22 -8.51 2.49
C LEU A 381 -4.20 -7.98 1.05
N GLY A 382 -4.34 -6.66 0.87
CA GLY A 382 -4.30 -6.03 -0.43
C GLY A 382 -3.00 -6.26 -1.23
N MET A 383 -1.94 -6.73 -0.56
CA MET A 383 -0.66 -7.08 -1.22
C MET A 383 -0.81 -8.31 -2.11
N ALA A 384 -1.62 -9.29 -1.71
CA ALA A 384 -1.76 -10.57 -2.40
C ALA A 384 -2.30 -10.46 -3.85
N ILE A 385 -2.94 -9.33 -4.17
CA ILE A 385 -3.51 -9.07 -5.50
C ILE A 385 -2.77 -7.97 -6.26
N SER A 386 -1.66 -7.50 -5.69
CA SER A 386 -0.80 -6.47 -6.27
C SER A 386 0.39 -7.04 -7.03
N HIS A 387 0.60 -8.37 -6.95
CA HIS A 387 1.62 -9.07 -7.73
C HIS A 387 1.27 -9.15 -9.21
N VAL A 388 2.29 -9.04 -10.05
CA VAL A 388 2.15 -9.32 -11.48
C VAL A 388 2.18 -10.83 -11.72
N ASP A 389 1.55 -11.26 -12.81
CA ASP A 389 1.45 -12.67 -13.17
C ASP A 389 2.82 -13.37 -13.28
N ALA A 390 2.90 -14.65 -12.90
CA ALA A 390 4.14 -15.41 -12.91
C ALA A 390 4.84 -15.48 -14.28
N GLN A 391 4.15 -15.20 -15.40
CA GLN A 391 4.78 -15.08 -16.72
C GLN A 391 5.86 -13.98 -16.80
N TYR A 392 5.87 -13.02 -15.87
CA TYR A 392 6.87 -11.95 -15.80
C TYR A 392 8.16 -12.39 -15.07
N ASN A 393 8.22 -13.60 -14.49
CA ASN A 393 9.39 -14.11 -13.76
C ASN A 393 10.70 -14.11 -14.59
N SER A 394 10.60 -14.24 -15.91
CA SER A 394 11.75 -14.25 -16.83
C SER A 394 11.81 -13.01 -17.71
N THR A 395 11.10 -11.94 -17.35
CA THR A 395 11.14 -10.64 -18.04
C THR A 395 11.78 -9.59 -17.14
N PRO A 396 12.09 -8.39 -17.64
CA PRO A 396 12.56 -7.29 -16.80
C PRO A 396 11.62 -6.90 -15.65
N ASP A 397 10.35 -7.33 -15.66
CA ASP A 397 9.34 -7.00 -14.65
C ASP A 397 9.15 -8.11 -13.60
N PHE A 398 10.16 -8.97 -13.43
CA PHE A 398 10.16 -10.06 -12.46
C PHE A 398 9.95 -9.59 -11.01
N LEU A 399 10.29 -8.34 -10.72
CA LEU A 399 10.42 -7.86 -9.35
C LEU A 399 9.12 -7.92 -8.53
N MET A 400 7.95 -7.81 -9.17
CA MET A 400 6.65 -7.83 -8.49
C MET A 400 5.87 -9.13 -8.66
N THR A 401 6.52 -10.24 -9.02
CA THR A 401 5.85 -11.55 -8.98
C THR A 401 5.74 -12.05 -7.55
N ASP A 402 4.92 -13.08 -7.29
CA ASP A 402 4.71 -13.67 -5.96
C ASP A 402 5.85 -14.59 -5.49
N SER A 403 6.91 -14.72 -6.28
CA SER A 403 7.97 -15.68 -6.03
C SER A 403 9.35 -15.14 -6.39
N TYR A 404 10.33 -15.48 -5.55
CA TYR A 404 11.71 -15.05 -5.72
C TYR A 404 12.51 -16.14 -6.45
N THR A 405 13.21 -15.75 -7.52
CA THR A 405 14.20 -16.62 -8.17
C THR A 405 15.38 -16.90 -7.23
N THR A 406 15.62 -18.17 -6.94
CA THR A 406 16.74 -18.61 -6.09
C THR A 406 17.99 -18.86 -6.92
N GLY A 407 19.16 -18.77 -6.30
CA GLY A 407 20.43 -19.13 -6.94
C GLY A 407 20.97 -18.12 -7.95
N GLN A 408 20.38 -16.92 -8.02
CA GLN A 408 20.85 -15.82 -8.85
C GLN A 408 20.88 -14.52 -8.04
N SER A 409 21.94 -13.74 -8.19
CA SER A 409 21.98 -12.38 -7.62
C SER A 409 21.06 -11.46 -8.41
N LEU A 410 20.65 -10.36 -7.79
CA LEU A 410 19.82 -9.35 -8.46
C LEU A 410 20.48 -8.84 -9.75
N ASP A 411 21.79 -8.58 -9.70
CA ASP A 411 22.58 -8.18 -10.88
C ASP A 411 22.54 -9.25 -12.00
N SER A 412 22.61 -10.54 -11.66
CA SER A 412 22.53 -11.63 -12.64
C SER A 412 21.15 -11.68 -13.29
N LEU A 413 20.08 -11.58 -12.50
CA LEU A 413 18.70 -11.55 -12.98
C LEU A 413 18.48 -10.39 -13.96
N VAL A 414 18.96 -9.19 -13.60
CA VAL A 414 18.87 -8.01 -14.47
C VAL A 414 19.69 -8.21 -15.75
N ASN A 415 20.88 -8.82 -15.67
CA ASN A 415 21.67 -9.10 -16.87
C ASN A 415 20.99 -10.10 -17.81
N ASP A 416 20.43 -11.18 -17.26
CA ASP A 416 19.81 -12.26 -18.03
C ASP A 416 18.52 -11.77 -18.71
N THR A 417 17.64 -11.09 -17.96
CA THR A 417 16.36 -10.60 -18.46
C THR A 417 16.54 -9.54 -19.55
N TYR A 418 17.43 -8.56 -19.36
CA TYR A 418 17.73 -7.56 -20.38
C TYR A 418 18.55 -8.09 -21.56
N GLY A 419 19.25 -9.22 -21.40
CA GLY A 419 19.93 -9.91 -22.50
C GLY A 419 18.97 -10.49 -23.55
N SER A 420 17.70 -10.67 -23.18
CA SER A 420 16.67 -11.24 -24.06
C SER A 420 15.87 -10.21 -24.88
N ILE A 421 16.04 -8.91 -24.59
CA ILE A 421 15.30 -7.82 -25.24
C ILE A 421 16.22 -6.80 -25.92
N GLY A 422 15.62 -5.92 -26.73
CA GLY A 422 16.34 -4.80 -27.34
C GLY A 422 16.80 -3.76 -26.32
N VAL A 423 17.87 -3.03 -26.63
CA VAL A 423 18.37 -1.95 -25.78
C VAL A 423 17.33 -0.84 -25.66
N ILE A 424 16.98 -0.47 -24.43
CA ILE A 424 16.08 0.64 -24.13
C ILE A 424 16.94 1.87 -23.88
N TYR A 425 16.65 2.97 -24.58
CA TYR A 425 17.32 4.25 -24.40
C TYR A 425 16.35 5.27 -23.79
N PHE A 426 16.85 6.13 -22.92
CA PHE A 426 16.10 7.27 -22.40
C PHE A 426 16.99 8.51 -22.30
N ASN A 427 16.38 9.68 -22.22
CA ASN A 427 17.09 10.94 -22.12
C ASN A 427 17.12 11.39 -20.66
N ALA A 428 18.31 11.59 -20.11
CA ALA A 428 18.51 12.10 -18.77
C ALA A 428 19.18 13.48 -18.81
N THR A 429 18.81 14.38 -17.91
CA THR A 429 19.51 15.66 -17.74
C THR A 429 20.63 15.49 -16.72
N ILE A 430 21.88 15.49 -17.18
CA ILE A 430 23.08 15.42 -16.34
C ILE A 430 23.81 16.76 -16.47
N ASN A 431 24.03 17.46 -15.35
CA ASN A 431 24.73 18.75 -15.33
C ASN A 431 24.13 19.78 -16.31
N GLY A 432 22.80 19.80 -16.46
CA GLY A 432 22.10 20.71 -17.36
C GLY A 432 22.14 20.33 -18.85
N SER A 433 22.79 19.23 -19.22
CA SER A 433 22.83 18.71 -20.58
C SER A 433 21.98 17.45 -20.72
N VAL A 434 21.24 17.33 -21.82
CA VAL A 434 20.48 16.11 -22.13
C VAL A 434 21.44 15.07 -22.71
N VAL A 435 21.55 13.93 -22.03
CA VAL A 435 22.40 12.80 -22.41
C VAL A 435 21.52 11.57 -22.57
N GLN A 436 21.70 10.85 -23.68
CA GLN A 436 21.04 9.57 -23.88
C GLN A 436 21.74 8.49 -23.04
N GLN A 437 20.96 7.78 -22.24
CA GLN A 437 21.40 6.69 -21.39
C GLN A 437 20.71 5.38 -21.78
N THR A 438 21.32 4.26 -21.41
CA THR A 438 20.71 2.93 -21.54
C THR A 438 19.96 2.61 -20.25
N TYR A 439 18.71 2.20 -20.38
CA TYR A 439 17.90 1.75 -19.26
C TYR A 439 18.18 0.28 -18.94
N LYS A 440 18.63 0.01 -17.72
CA LYS A 440 18.84 -1.32 -17.17
C LYS A 440 18.77 -1.23 -15.65
N SER A 441 17.73 -1.80 -15.06
CA SER A 441 17.44 -1.71 -13.62
C SER A 441 16.68 -2.95 -13.19
N PRO A 442 16.78 -3.35 -11.90
CA PRO A 442 15.89 -4.36 -11.32
C PRO A 442 14.42 -3.94 -11.31
N ILE A 443 14.10 -2.64 -11.39
CA ILE A 443 12.72 -2.18 -11.56
C ILE A 443 12.41 -2.18 -13.05
N GLY A 444 11.60 -3.13 -13.50
CA GLY A 444 11.25 -3.28 -14.91
C GLY A 444 10.47 -2.09 -15.51
N PRO A 445 10.47 -1.91 -16.85
CA PRO A 445 9.74 -0.84 -17.50
C PRO A 445 8.22 -0.88 -17.26
N GLY A 446 7.63 -2.06 -17.13
CA GLY A 446 6.22 -2.24 -16.79
C GLY A 446 5.91 -1.81 -15.36
N ILE A 447 6.80 -2.11 -14.41
CA ILE A 447 6.68 -1.62 -13.04
C ILE A 447 6.80 -0.09 -12.99
N LEU A 448 7.75 0.50 -13.73
CA LEU A 448 7.81 1.97 -13.87
C LEU A 448 6.54 2.54 -14.50
N ARG A 449 5.95 1.82 -15.45
CA ARG A 449 4.70 2.24 -16.09
C ARG A 449 3.53 2.29 -15.10
N VAL A 450 3.46 1.34 -14.16
CA VAL A 450 2.47 1.36 -13.07
C VAL A 450 2.70 2.58 -12.19
N LEU A 451 3.95 2.82 -11.75
CA LEU A 451 4.30 3.97 -10.91
C LEU A 451 3.96 5.30 -11.60
N ASP A 452 4.30 5.44 -12.89
CA ASP A 452 3.94 6.60 -13.71
C ASP A 452 2.42 6.82 -13.76
N SER A 453 1.66 5.73 -13.92
CA SER A 453 0.19 5.78 -14.00
C SER A 453 -0.43 6.25 -12.69
N MET A 454 0.12 5.82 -11.55
CA MET A 454 -0.29 6.30 -10.22
C MET A 454 0.06 7.77 -9.99
N GLY A 455 1.09 8.29 -10.67
CA GLY A 455 1.52 9.69 -10.63
C GLY A 455 2.95 9.91 -10.14
N TYR A 456 3.76 8.86 -10.01
CA TYR A 456 5.20 9.03 -9.79
C TYR A 456 5.86 9.61 -11.04
N SER A 457 7.00 10.28 -10.83
CA SER A 457 7.88 10.70 -11.91
C SER A 457 8.97 9.66 -12.10
N THR A 458 8.99 8.96 -13.24
CA THR A 458 10.04 7.99 -13.57
C THR A 458 10.94 8.45 -14.70
N VAL A 459 12.13 7.85 -14.81
CA VAL A 459 13.12 8.16 -15.85
C VAL A 459 12.67 7.83 -17.28
N LEU A 460 11.72 6.90 -17.46
CA LEU A 460 11.22 6.51 -18.78
C LEU A 460 10.08 7.40 -19.28
N SER A 461 9.31 8.01 -18.38
CA SER A 461 8.34 9.04 -18.78
C SER A 461 8.92 10.44 -18.74
N ASN A 462 9.92 10.72 -17.88
CA ASN A 462 10.49 12.06 -17.69
C ASN A 462 9.42 13.13 -17.37
N THR A 463 8.35 12.70 -16.70
CA THR A 463 7.34 13.60 -16.14
C THR A 463 7.95 14.38 -14.99
N ASN A 464 7.46 15.57 -14.70
CA ASN A 464 7.70 16.23 -13.42
C ASN A 464 6.42 16.10 -12.59
N TYR A 465 6.50 16.22 -11.27
CA TYR A 465 5.32 16.29 -10.38
C TYR A 465 4.47 17.56 -10.57
N THR A 466 4.57 18.19 -11.74
CA THR A 466 3.71 19.28 -12.19
C THR A 466 2.37 18.70 -12.65
N THR A 467 1.29 19.38 -12.29
CA THR A 467 -0.14 19.00 -12.31
C THR A 467 -0.74 18.56 -13.66
N THR A 468 0.07 18.41 -14.71
CA THR A 468 -0.33 17.92 -16.02
C THR A 468 -0.25 16.39 -16.07
N GLY A 469 -1.40 15.71 -16.03
CA GLY A 469 -1.45 14.28 -16.40
C GLY A 469 -2.61 13.47 -15.83
N ASN A 470 -3.15 13.83 -14.67
CA ASN A 470 -4.21 13.05 -14.06
C ASN A 470 -5.58 13.51 -14.56
N VAL A 471 -6.21 12.67 -15.39
CA VAL A 471 -7.63 12.81 -15.72
C VAL A 471 -8.43 12.67 -14.42
N LYS A 472 -9.06 13.78 -14.02
CA LYS A 472 -9.89 13.87 -12.82
C LYS A 472 -11.23 13.20 -13.09
N SER A 473 -11.63 12.29 -12.21
CA SER A 473 -13.03 11.87 -12.12
C SER A 473 -13.81 12.86 -11.24
N GLY A 474 -15.09 13.07 -11.51
CA GLY A 474 -15.93 13.88 -10.62
C GLY A 474 -16.03 13.20 -9.26
N LYS A 475 -16.01 13.97 -8.15
CA LYS A 475 -16.15 13.39 -6.82
C LYS A 475 -17.45 12.59 -6.75
N MET A 476 -17.36 11.29 -6.51
CA MET A 476 -18.55 10.45 -6.35
C MET A 476 -19.09 10.64 -4.93
N PRO A 477 -20.37 10.98 -4.75
CA PRO A 477 -20.96 11.06 -3.42
C PRO A 477 -20.94 9.66 -2.79
N SER A 478 -20.38 9.51 -1.59
CA SER A 478 -20.57 8.30 -0.78
C SER A 478 -21.65 8.59 0.25
N VAL A 479 -22.64 7.70 0.36
CA VAL A 479 -23.74 7.83 1.35
C VAL A 479 -23.21 7.73 2.79
N CYS A 480 -22.01 7.17 2.96
CA CYS A 480 -21.31 6.97 4.22
C CYS A 480 -20.54 8.22 4.69
N ASP A 481 -19.80 8.93 3.82
CA ASP A 481 -18.99 10.10 4.22
C ASP A 481 -19.85 11.33 4.50
N ASP A 482 -20.92 11.52 3.73
CA ASP A 482 -21.71 12.76 3.78
C ASP A 482 -22.57 12.87 5.05
N LYS A 483 -22.72 11.77 5.82
CA LYS A 483 -23.39 11.77 7.13
C LYS A 483 -22.45 12.06 8.31
N ASN A 484 -21.14 11.88 8.13
CA ASN A 484 -20.13 12.13 9.16
C ASN A 484 -19.42 13.50 9.01
N ASN A 485 -19.62 14.19 7.88
CA ASN A 485 -19.13 15.56 7.69
C ASN A 485 -20.01 16.60 8.40
N ASN A 486 -19.98 16.58 9.74
CA ASN A 486 -20.37 17.73 10.56
C ASN A 486 -19.18 18.65 10.82
N HIS A 487 -18.27 18.79 9.85
CA HIS A 487 -17.34 19.91 9.79
C HIS A 487 -18.05 21.07 9.10
N GLY A 488 -18.55 21.99 9.93
CA GLY A 488 -19.30 23.15 9.48
C GLY A 488 -18.56 23.98 8.44
N MET A 489 -18.93 23.79 7.18
CA MET A 489 -18.95 24.87 6.22
C MET A 489 -20.39 25.34 6.13
N SER A 490 -20.63 26.54 6.67
CA SER A 490 -21.91 27.23 6.59
C SER A 490 -22.38 27.23 5.14
N GLN A 491 -23.55 26.63 4.90
CA GLN A 491 -24.27 26.79 3.63
C GLN A 491 -24.66 28.27 3.51
N ASP A 492 -23.87 29.05 2.77
CA ASP A 492 -24.38 30.31 2.25
C ASP A 492 -25.36 29.99 1.12
N THR A 493 -26.62 30.14 1.49
CA THR A 493 -27.77 30.14 0.62
C THR A 493 -27.66 31.35 -0.29
N GLN A 494 -27.63 31.15 -1.62
CA GLN A 494 -28.48 31.87 -2.58
C GLN A 494 -28.03 31.64 -4.03
N THR A 495 -28.84 30.91 -4.78
CA THR A 495 -29.16 31.27 -6.16
C THR A 495 -30.44 32.13 -6.12
N PRO A 496 -30.60 33.11 -7.02
CA PRO A 496 -31.55 32.81 -8.08
C PRO A 496 -31.14 33.30 -9.49
N SER A 497 -31.79 32.63 -10.43
CA SER A 497 -31.87 32.79 -11.87
C SER A 497 -31.99 34.21 -12.43
N SER A 498 -31.46 34.34 -13.65
CA SER A 498 -31.57 35.42 -14.63
C SER A 498 -33.00 35.92 -14.95
N SER A 499 -33.15 37.25 -15.10
CA SER A 499 -33.80 37.87 -16.28
C SER A 499 -33.70 39.40 -16.28
N SER A 500 -33.14 39.94 -17.38
CA SER A 500 -33.46 41.19 -18.10
C SER A 500 -33.74 42.50 -17.36
N GLY A 501 -33.03 43.57 -17.78
CA GLY A 501 -33.66 44.88 -17.98
C GLY A 501 -32.93 46.10 -17.41
N ALA A 502 -32.26 46.82 -18.30
CA ALA A 502 -32.11 48.29 -18.36
C ALA A 502 -31.55 49.11 -17.18
N ALA A 503 -30.63 49.98 -17.56
CA ALA A 503 -30.02 51.08 -16.82
C ALA A 503 -31.00 51.95 -16.01
N HIS A 504 -30.58 52.38 -14.81
CA HIS A 504 -30.27 53.79 -14.52
C HIS A 504 -29.83 54.03 -13.07
N SER A 505 -28.75 54.82 -12.95
CA SER A 505 -28.44 55.87 -11.98
C SER A 505 -28.67 55.68 -10.48
N ALA A 506 -27.56 55.87 -9.76
CA ALA A 506 -27.46 56.20 -8.34
C ALA A 506 -28.27 57.44 -7.95
N VAL A 507 -28.91 57.42 -6.78
CA VAL A 507 -29.05 58.57 -5.88
C VAL A 507 -29.05 58.10 -4.42
N VAL A 508 -28.17 58.74 -3.65
CA VAL A 508 -28.02 58.75 -2.20
C VAL A 508 -29.20 59.48 -1.54
N ALA A 509 -29.74 58.98 -0.43
CA ALA A 509 -30.25 59.84 0.64
C ALA A 509 -30.51 59.10 1.96
N THR A 510 -29.85 59.63 2.98
CA THR A 510 -29.91 59.41 4.43
C THR A 510 -31.21 59.86 5.09
N SER A 511 -31.59 59.24 6.22
CA SER A 511 -32.15 59.90 7.42
C SER A 511 -32.33 58.83 8.54
N LEU A 512 -31.53 58.80 9.61
CA LEU A 512 -31.47 59.61 10.84
C LEU A 512 -32.65 59.46 11.83
N LEU A 513 -32.26 59.09 13.07
CA LEU A 513 -32.87 59.23 14.40
C LEU A 513 -33.96 58.27 14.89
N GLY A 514 -33.72 57.75 16.10
CA GLY A 514 -34.76 57.24 16.99
C GLY A 514 -34.21 56.48 18.20
N LEU A 515 -33.80 57.20 19.25
CA LEU A 515 -33.50 56.67 20.60
C LEU A 515 -34.63 55.77 21.15
N LEU A 516 -34.30 54.71 21.90
CA LEU A 516 -34.56 54.60 23.36
C LEU A 516 -34.24 53.20 23.92
N LEU A 517 -33.60 53.22 25.10
CA LEU A 517 -33.33 52.11 26.01
C LEU A 517 -34.59 51.34 26.44
N VAL A 518 -34.50 50.02 26.59
CA VAL A 518 -35.02 49.26 27.75
C VAL A 518 -34.18 47.98 27.95
N ASN A 519 -33.73 47.78 29.19
CA ASN A 519 -33.09 46.58 29.74
C ASN A 519 -33.99 45.32 29.65
N TYR A 520 -33.40 44.15 29.42
CA TYR A 520 -33.71 42.95 30.21
C TYR A 520 -32.53 41.95 30.18
N LEU A 521 -31.99 41.66 31.36
CA LEU A 521 -31.25 40.43 31.65
C LEU A 521 -32.21 39.24 31.53
N VAL A 522 -31.79 38.18 30.84
CA VAL A 522 -32.16 36.81 31.23
C VAL A 522 -30.93 35.91 31.08
N THR A 523 -30.53 35.38 32.23
CA THR A 523 -29.60 34.28 32.47
C THR A 523 -30.14 32.95 31.91
N CYS A 524 -29.30 32.15 31.27
CA CYS A 524 -29.54 30.72 31.10
C CYS A 524 -28.38 29.92 31.73
N THR A 525 -28.70 29.27 32.84
CA THR A 525 -27.91 28.25 33.53
C THR A 525 -28.08 26.88 32.87
N PHE A 526 -26.98 26.12 32.88
CA PHE A 526 -26.91 24.68 32.67
C PHE A 526 -27.86 23.88 33.58
N SER A 527 -28.39 22.76 33.09
CA SER A 527 -28.57 21.53 33.88
C SER A 527 -28.73 20.30 32.97
N SER A 528 -27.86 19.34 33.24
CA SER A 528 -27.86 17.89 33.02
C SER A 528 -29.20 17.19 32.77
N LEU A 529 -29.15 16.20 31.87
CA LEU A 529 -29.35 14.78 32.17
C LEU A 529 -28.55 13.92 31.18
#